data_AF-A0AB38EJK3-F1
#
_entry.id   AF-A0AB38EJK3-F1
#
_cell.length_a   1.000
_cell.length_b   1.000
_cell.length_c   1.000
_cell.angle_alpha   90.00
_cell.angle_beta   90.00
_cell.angle_gamma   90.00
#
_symmetry.space_group_name_H-M   'P 1'
#
loop_
_entity.id
_entity.type
_entity.pdbx_description
1 polymer ?
#
loop_
_entity_poly.entity_id
_entity_poly.type
_entity_poly.pdbx_seq_one_letter_code
_entity_poly.pdbx_strand_id
1 'polypeptide(L)'
;MKSRLTLWVGITALTLSVSALAKPVLHTATIDQHGNVVAQSSPWIKSVSYSSQKDYFATYKVLFKEGQFKKSPGFCSVSSIDTSDHERLFYGHAKLGGAATAEEVNVLGLMVGKRGASGDSSMSFQLACSN
;
A
#
# COMPACT_ATOMS: atom_id res chain seq x y z
N MET A 1 54.16 -41.33 -35.34
CA MET A 1 52.93 -41.25 -36.17
C MET A 1 52.13 -42.52 -35.88
N LYS A 2 50.90 -42.53 -35.36
CA LYS A 2 49.70 -41.73 -35.67
C LYS A 2 48.88 -41.41 -34.40
N SER A 3 48.07 -40.38 -34.56
CA SER A 3 47.39 -39.55 -33.57
C SER A 3 46.20 -40.20 -32.85
N ARG A 4 45.99 -39.71 -31.62
CA ARG A 4 44.78 -39.78 -30.78
C ARG A 4 43.54 -39.24 -31.51
N LEU A 5 42.36 -39.77 -31.19
CA LEU A 5 41.11 -38.98 -31.15
C LEU A 5 40.05 -39.67 -30.29
N THR A 6 40.07 -39.39 -28.99
CA THR A 6 38.97 -39.73 -28.07
C THR A 6 37.95 -38.61 -28.18
N LEU A 7 36.83 -38.86 -28.85
CA LEU A 7 35.79 -37.85 -29.07
C LEU A 7 34.86 -37.82 -27.85
N TRP A 8 35.11 -36.89 -26.93
CA TRP A 8 34.15 -36.55 -25.87
C TRP A 8 33.06 -35.66 -26.47
N VAL A 9 31.86 -36.21 -26.63
CA VAL A 9 30.66 -35.44 -27.00
C VAL A 9 30.24 -34.63 -25.78
N GLY A 10 30.65 -33.34 -25.76
CA GLY A 10 30.18 -32.37 -24.78
C GLY A 10 28.74 -31.98 -25.08
N ILE A 11 27.80 -32.47 -24.26
CA ILE A 11 26.41 -32.01 -24.26
C ILE A 11 26.38 -30.71 -23.45
N THR A 12 26.43 -29.56 -24.14
CA THR A 12 26.12 -28.26 -23.54
C THR A 12 24.61 -28.15 -23.32
N ALA A 13 24.16 -28.50 -22.11
CA ALA A 13 22.81 -28.19 -21.67
C ALA A 13 22.67 -26.67 -21.49
N LEU A 14 22.01 -25.99 -22.43
CA LEU A 14 21.50 -24.64 -22.18
C LEU A 14 20.37 -24.74 -21.15
N THR A 15 20.71 -24.53 -19.88
CA THR A 15 19.72 -24.20 -18.85
C THR A 15 19.19 -22.82 -19.16
N LEU A 16 18.05 -22.75 -19.85
CA LEU A 16 17.25 -21.52 -19.92
C LEU A 16 16.75 -21.23 -18.51
N SER A 17 17.43 -20.35 -17.79
CA SER A 17 16.97 -19.78 -16.54
C SER A 17 15.70 -18.98 -16.82
N VAL A 18 14.54 -19.62 -16.70
CA VAL A 18 13.26 -18.90 -16.68
C VAL A 18 13.24 -18.14 -15.37
N SER A 19 13.68 -16.88 -15.40
CA SER A 19 13.45 -15.94 -14.31
C SER A 19 11.93 -15.79 -14.17
N ALA A 20 11.34 -16.53 -13.22
CA ALA A 20 9.94 -16.39 -12.89
C ALA A 20 9.72 -14.97 -12.38
N LEU A 21 9.15 -14.11 -13.23
CA LEU A 21 8.76 -12.76 -12.88
C LEU A 21 7.61 -12.88 -11.87
N ALA A 22 7.93 -12.85 -10.58
CA ALA A 22 6.92 -12.84 -9.54
C ALA A 22 6.04 -11.61 -9.75
N LYS A 23 4.74 -11.81 -10.00
CA LYS A 23 3.79 -10.71 -10.16
C LYS A 23 3.81 -9.87 -8.87
N PRO A 24 3.75 -8.54 -8.95
CA PRO A 24 3.64 -7.68 -7.77
C PRO A 24 2.45 -8.16 -6.94
N VAL A 25 2.67 -8.40 -5.65
CA VAL A 25 1.58 -8.73 -4.73
C VAL A 25 0.88 -7.43 -4.36
N LEU A 26 -0.44 -7.39 -4.52
CA LEU A 26 -1.26 -6.25 -4.14
C LEU A 26 -1.87 -6.51 -2.76
N HIS A 27 -1.53 -5.65 -1.81
CA HIS A 27 -2.10 -5.64 -0.47
C HIS A 27 -3.19 -4.59 -0.39
N THR A 28 -4.38 -4.97 0.05
CA THR A 28 -5.52 -4.05 0.20
C THR A 28 -6.03 -4.04 1.63
N ALA A 29 -6.54 -2.90 2.07
CA ALA A 29 -7.22 -2.74 3.33
C ALA A 29 -8.31 -1.68 3.24
N THR A 30 -9.36 -1.86 4.04
CA THR A 30 -10.35 -0.84 4.33
C THR A 30 -10.16 -0.42 5.78
N ILE A 31 -10.02 0.89 6.00
CA ILE A 31 -9.84 1.50 7.31
C ILE A 31 -11.03 2.43 7.53
N ASP A 32 -11.67 2.33 8.69
CA ASP A 32 -12.76 3.24 9.05
C ASP A 32 -12.25 4.61 9.52
N GLN A 33 -13.16 5.57 9.69
CA GLN A 33 -12.86 6.93 10.13
C GLN A 33 -12.14 7.03 11.48
N HIS A 34 -12.18 5.98 12.32
CA HIS A 34 -11.53 5.93 13.62
C HIS A 34 -10.18 5.21 13.59
N GLY A 35 -9.73 4.78 12.40
CA GLY A 35 -8.48 4.06 12.23
C GLY A 35 -8.60 2.55 12.45
N ASN A 36 -9.80 1.97 12.56
CA ASN A 36 -9.92 0.52 12.67
C ASN A 36 -9.79 -0.14 11.30
N VAL A 37 -9.03 -1.22 11.21
CA VAL A 37 -8.97 -2.05 10.00
C VAL A 37 -10.23 -2.92 9.96
N VAL A 38 -11.17 -2.58 9.07
CA VAL A 38 -12.45 -3.31 8.95
C VAL A 38 -12.35 -4.51 8.03
N ALA A 39 -11.48 -4.43 7.03
CA ALA A 39 -11.20 -5.52 6.10
C ALA A 39 -9.79 -5.38 5.54
N GLN A 40 -9.15 -6.49 5.19
CA GLN A 40 -7.89 -6.48 4.47
C GLN A 40 -7.74 -7.78 3.68
N SER A 41 -6.91 -7.74 2.63
CA SER A 41 -6.27 -8.96 2.10
C SER A 41 -5.48 -9.66 3.21
N SER A 42 -4.87 -10.82 2.94
CA SER A 42 -4.04 -11.57 3.91
C SER A 42 -3.33 -10.67 4.94
N PRO A 43 -3.51 -10.87 6.26
CA PRO A 43 -3.22 -9.86 7.27
C PRO A 43 -1.81 -9.26 7.18
N TRP A 44 -1.72 -7.96 6.87
CA TRP A 44 -0.46 -7.28 6.53
C TRP A 44 -0.27 -5.95 7.29
N ILE A 45 -1.35 -5.37 7.83
CA ILE A 45 -1.28 -4.21 8.73
C ILE A 45 -1.06 -4.70 10.16
N LYS A 46 -0.12 -4.06 10.87
CA LYS A 46 0.16 -4.28 12.29
C LYS A 46 -0.78 -3.45 13.17
N SER A 47 -0.87 -2.16 12.88
CA SER A 47 -1.74 -1.22 13.60
C SER A 47 -1.92 0.05 12.80
N VAL A 48 -2.90 0.86 13.20
CA VAL A 48 -3.13 2.20 12.68
C VAL A 48 -3.13 3.15 13.86
N SER A 49 -2.25 4.15 13.84
CA SER A 49 -2.30 5.26 14.79
C SER A 49 -3.08 6.40 14.15
N TYR A 50 -4.23 6.71 14.75
CA TYR A 50 -5.14 7.74 14.28
C TYR A 50 -5.11 8.95 15.21
N SER A 51 -5.13 10.14 14.61
CA SER A 51 -5.25 11.42 15.31
C SER A 51 -6.04 12.39 14.44
N SER A 52 -6.90 13.20 15.06
CA SER A 52 -7.60 14.28 14.37
C SER A 52 -7.59 15.55 15.20
N GLN A 53 -7.65 16.67 14.50
CA GLN A 53 -7.83 17.98 15.08
C GLN A 53 -8.97 18.67 14.35
N LYS A 54 -9.85 19.31 15.12
CA LYS A 54 -10.97 20.08 14.59
C LYS A 54 -10.44 21.13 13.59
N ASP A 55 -11.12 21.23 12.45
CA ASP A 55 -10.82 22.16 11.36
C ASP A 55 -9.44 21.98 10.72
N TYR A 56 -8.83 20.82 10.94
CA TYR A 56 -7.57 20.40 10.33
C TYR A 56 -7.70 19.01 9.70
N PHE A 57 -6.59 18.48 9.17
CA PHE A 57 -6.59 17.11 8.65
C PHE A 57 -6.64 16.07 9.77
N ALA A 58 -7.27 14.94 9.47
CA ALA A 58 -7.09 13.71 10.23
C ALA A 58 -5.87 12.97 9.70
N THR A 59 -5.09 12.36 10.57
CA THR A 59 -3.89 11.59 10.22
C THR A 59 -4.06 10.14 10.62
N TYR A 60 -3.71 9.24 9.71
CA TYR A 60 -3.69 7.80 9.90
C TYR A 60 -2.32 7.28 9.53
N LYS A 61 -1.54 6.92 10.54
CA LYS A 61 -0.24 6.25 10.36
C LYS A 61 -0.45 4.74 10.38
N VAL A 62 -0.43 4.14 9.20
CA VAL A 62 -0.63 2.70 9.01
C VAL A 62 0.72 2.02 9.11
N LEU A 63 0.92 1.25 10.19
CA LEU A 63 2.12 0.47 10.43
C LEU A 63 1.95 -0.91 9.80
N PHE A 64 2.92 -1.32 8.99
CA PHE A 64 2.95 -2.64 8.38
C PHE A 64 3.46 -3.69 9.37
N LYS A 65 3.11 -4.95 9.14
CA LYS A 65 3.75 -6.07 9.84
C LYS A 65 5.24 -6.11 9.50
N GLU A 66 6.03 -6.55 10.46
CA GLU A 66 7.48 -6.70 10.27
C GLU A 66 7.77 -7.63 9.10
N GLY A 67 8.66 -7.18 8.20
CA GLY A 67 9.03 -7.92 7.00
C GLY A 67 7.96 -7.99 5.91
N GLN A 68 6.79 -7.34 6.08
CA GLN A 68 5.75 -7.31 5.06
C GLN A 68 6.27 -6.73 3.74
N PHE A 69 7.01 -5.61 3.84
CA PHE A 69 7.70 -4.99 2.72
C PHE A 69 9.21 -4.98 3.02
N LYS A 70 10.02 -5.60 2.16
CA LYS A 70 11.50 -5.64 2.32
C LYS A 70 12.19 -4.31 1.99
N LYS A 71 11.48 -3.47 1.23
CA LYS A 71 11.86 -2.12 0.77
C LYS A 71 10.56 -1.31 0.70
N SER A 72 10.65 0.00 0.49
CA SER A 72 9.46 0.81 0.21
C SER A 72 8.59 0.17 -0.88
N PRO A 73 7.26 0.09 -0.70
CA PRO A 73 6.32 -0.32 -1.73
C PRO A 73 6.59 0.44 -3.04
N GLY A 74 6.54 -0.25 -4.18
CA GLY A 74 6.62 0.38 -5.49
C GLY A 74 5.48 1.37 -5.74
N PHE A 75 4.31 1.10 -5.15
CA PHE A 75 3.24 2.09 -5.06
C PHE A 75 2.37 1.87 -3.82
N CYS A 76 1.74 2.96 -3.37
CA CYS A 76 0.53 2.92 -2.57
C CYS A 76 -0.51 3.87 -3.20
N SER A 77 -1.78 3.57 -3.02
CA SER A 77 -2.90 4.40 -3.43
C SER A 77 -3.97 4.36 -2.35
N VAL A 78 -4.69 5.47 -2.22
CA VAL A 78 -5.79 5.60 -1.27
C VAL A 78 -6.98 6.26 -1.93
N SER A 79 -8.17 5.79 -1.58
CA SER A 79 -9.44 6.39 -1.99
C SER A 79 -10.33 6.56 -0.77
N SER A 80 -10.94 7.74 -0.61
CA SER A 80 -12.06 7.88 0.33
C SER A 80 -13.20 6.97 -0.12
N ILE A 81 -13.86 6.36 0.85
CA ILE A 81 -15.09 5.58 0.68
C ILE A 81 -16.16 6.01 1.67
N ASP A 82 -15.92 7.10 2.39
CA ASP A 82 -16.76 7.59 3.46
C ASP A 82 -18.04 8.22 2.90
N THR A 83 -19.17 7.59 3.19
CA THR A 83 -20.50 8.04 2.78
C THR A 83 -21.38 8.36 3.99
N SER A 84 -20.79 8.63 5.15
CA SER A 84 -21.52 8.80 6.41
C SER A 84 -22.41 10.06 6.42
N ASP A 85 -22.06 11.09 5.65
CA ASP A 85 -22.90 12.26 5.42
C ASP A 85 -22.69 12.89 4.03
N HIS A 86 -23.57 13.83 3.68
CA HIS A 86 -23.54 14.51 2.38
C HIS A 86 -22.28 15.35 2.16
N GLU A 87 -21.77 16.03 3.19
CA GLU A 87 -20.58 16.86 3.06
C GLU A 87 -19.36 15.98 2.76
N ARG A 88 -19.27 14.81 3.38
CA ARG A 88 -18.19 13.83 3.17
C ARG A 88 -18.23 13.23 1.78
N LEU A 89 -19.42 12.98 1.24
CA LEU A 89 -19.59 12.52 -0.13
C LEU A 89 -19.01 13.49 -1.18
N PHE A 90 -19.20 14.80 -0.98
CA PHE A 90 -18.78 15.81 -1.96
C PHE A 90 -17.39 16.38 -1.72
N TYR A 91 -16.98 16.48 -0.45
CA TYR A 91 -15.76 17.19 -0.05
C TYR A 91 -14.75 16.29 0.67
N GLY A 92 -15.13 15.09 1.08
CA GLY A 92 -14.29 14.17 1.83
C GLY A 92 -13.25 13.47 0.96
N HIS A 93 -11.98 13.66 1.28
CA HIS A 93 -10.87 13.04 0.59
C HIS A 93 -9.94 12.33 1.56
N ALA A 94 -9.47 11.15 1.16
CA ALA A 94 -8.29 10.52 1.72
C ALA A 94 -7.13 10.67 0.74
N LYS A 95 -5.94 11.04 1.22
CA LYS A 95 -4.72 11.18 0.42
C LYS A 95 -3.53 10.59 1.14
N LEU A 96 -2.52 10.14 0.38
CA LEU A 96 -1.26 9.78 1.01
C LEU A 96 -0.59 11.06 1.55
N GLY A 97 -0.13 11.00 2.80
CA GLY A 97 0.63 12.06 3.45
C GLY A 97 2.11 12.11 3.05
N GLY A 98 2.55 11.15 2.23
CA GLY A 98 3.92 11.05 1.73
C GLY A 98 4.18 9.70 1.05
N ALA A 99 5.41 9.48 0.61
CA ALA A 99 5.84 8.18 0.11
C ALA A 99 5.83 7.14 1.24
N ALA A 100 5.43 5.90 0.92
CA ALA A 100 5.48 4.80 1.86
C ALA A 100 6.95 4.38 2.13
N THR A 101 7.23 4.00 3.36
CA THR A 101 8.48 3.33 3.74
C THR A 101 8.27 1.82 3.72
N ALA A 102 9.30 1.04 4.03
CA ALA A 102 9.15 -0.40 4.26
C ALA A 102 8.28 -0.73 5.49
N GLU A 103 8.08 0.23 6.38
CA GLU A 103 7.48 0.04 7.70
C GLU A 103 6.10 0.68 7.82
N GLU A 104 5.83 1.74 7.04
CA GLU A 104 4.60 2.50 7.20
C GLU A 104 4.18 3.28 5.96
N VAL A 105 2.91 3.68 5.97
CA VAL A 105 2.37 4.73 5.09
C VAL A 105 1.47 5.65 5.89
N ASN A 106 1.57 6.95 5.61
CA ASN A 106 0.72 7.96 6.21
C ASN A 106 -0.44 8.29 5.26
N VAL A 107 -1.65 8.34 5.78
CA VAL A 107 -2.87 8.76 5.08
C VAL A 107 -3.45 9.97 5.81
N LEU A 108 -3.94 10.94 5.03
CA LEU A 108 -4.57 12.16 5.50
C LEU A 108 -6.04 12.17 5.08
N GLY A 109 -6.93 12.39 6.04
CA GLY A 109 -8.34 12.72 5.81
C GLY A 109 -8.53 14.24 5.77
N LEU A 110 -9.22 14.74 4.75
CA LEU A 110 -9.35 16.16 4.42
C LEU A 110 -10.75 16.47 3.90
N MET A 111 -11.28 17.65 4.24
CA MET A 111 -12.44 18.25 3.57
C MET A 111 -11.94 19.31 2.56
N VAL A 112 -12.07 19.06 1.26
CA VAL A 112 -11.56 19.94 0.20
C VAL A 112 -12.72 20.59 -0.56
N GLY A 113 -12.63 21.90 -0.78
CA GLY A 113 -13.66 22.65 -1.53
C GLY A 113 -14.91 23.01 -0.72
N LYS A 114 -15.04 22.51 0.51
CA LYS A 114 -16.08 22.91 1.46
C LYS A 114 -15.93 24.38 1.82
N ARG A 115 -17.05 25.11 1.89
CA ARG A 115 -17.06 26.49 2.39
C ARG A 115 -17.05 26.51 3.91
N GLY A 116 -16.24 27.41 4.50
CA GLY A 116 -16.14 27.56 5.94
C GLY A 116 -15.22 26.52 6.58
N ALA A 117 -15.46 26.23 7.85
CA ALA A 117 -14.59 25.35 8.64
C ALA A 117 -14.77 23.88 8.25
N SER A 118 -13.67 23.13 8.15
CA SER A 118 -13.68 21.72 7.75
C SER A 118 -14.49 20.85 8.71
N GLY A 119 -14.50 21.18 10.00
CA GLY A 119 -15.09 20.34 11.05
C GLY A 119 -14.20 19.14 11.35
N ASP A 120 -14.80 17.96 11.38
CA ASP A 120 -14.06 16.71 11.51
C ASP A 120 -13.73 16.15 10.11
N SER A 121 -12.44 16.05 9.81
CA SER A 121 -11.92 15.54 8.53
C SER A 121 -11.58 14.04 8.55
N SER A 122 -11.94 13.32 9.61
CA SER A 122 -11.69 11.88 9.74
C SER A 122 -12.45 11.11 8.69
N MET A 123 -11.81 10.27 7.88
CA MET A 123 -12.43 9.61 6.71
C MET A 123 -12.27 8.09 6.78
N SER A 124 -13.31 7.36 6.39
CA SER A 124 -13.16 5.96 5.98
C SER A 124 -12.52 5.86 4.58
N PHE A 125 -11.56 4.96 4.38
CA PHE A 125 -10.81 4.83 3.13
C PHE A 125 -10.41 3.40 2.78
N GLN A 126 -10.19 3.15 1.48
CA GLN A 126 -9.46 1.99 0.98
C GLN A 126 -8.00 2.35 0.72
N LEU A 127 -7.09 1.50 1.21
CA LEU A 127 -5.65 1.57 0.98
C LEU A 127 -5.21 0.36 0.16
N ALA A 128 -4.41 0.59 -0.88
CA ALA A 128 -3.80 -0.45 -1.68
C ALA A 128 -2.30 -0.17 -1.82
N CYS A 129 -1.44 -1.16 -1.57
CA CYS A 129 0.02 -1.06 -1.69
C CYS A 129 0.59 -2.29 -2.40
N SER A 130 1.66 -2.11 -3.18
CA SER A 130 2.34 -3.21 -3.88
C SER A 130 3.85 -3.07 -3.86
N ASN A 131 4.54 -4.20 -3.95
CA ASN A 131 5.99 -4.37 -3.83
C ASN A 131 6.77 -3.92 -5.07
#